data_AF-A0A7C4CLV8-F1
#
_entry.id   AF-A0A7C4CLV8-F1
#
_cell.length_a   1.000
_cell.length_b   1.000
_cell.length_c   1.000
_cell.angle_alpha   90.00
_cell.angle_beta   90.00
_cell.angle_gamma   90.00
#
_symmetry.space_group_name_H-M   'P 1'
#
loop_
_entity.id
_entity.type
_entity.pdbx_description
1 polymer ?
#
loop_
_entity_poly.entity_id
_entity_poly.type
_entity_poly.pdbx_seq_one_letter_code
_entity_poly.pdbx_strand_id
1 'polypeptide(L)'
;MWTLWEKLLSRNTRGLRPARVSVDFGPMILLDPGSPAFFNAEKYGYRLVFKNFLDYYRGLNSPHWKYWISYETMSIDRVSIGKAILDSWETLSTIKWKLGLLTEREYELESIRVLFEKTVYNKIDKIILEKPEEVDEICKELVEISKDPLLSWHYVLTNDVEI
;
A
#
# COMPACT_ATOMS: atom_id res chain seq x y z
N MET A 1 14.62 6.95 -7.90
CA MET A 1 14.50 5.55 -7.46
C MET A 1 14.01 4.66 -8.60
N TRP A 2 12.88 4.98 -9.23
CA TRP A 2 12.27 4.23 -10.34
C TRP A 2 13.21 3.90 -11.50
N THR A 3 14.02 4.87 -11.93
CA THR A 3 15.02 4.69 -13.01
C THR A 3 16.08 3.64 -12.69
N LEU A 4 16.42 3.43 -11.41
CA LEU A 4 17.33 2.36 -11.01
C LEU A 4 16.64 0.99 -11.10
N TRP A 5 15.40 0.88 -10.62
CA TRP A 5 14.63 -0.37 -10.72
C TRP A 5 14.37 -0.77 -12.16
N GLU A 6 14.00 0.18 -13.01
CA GLU A 6 13.87 -0.03 -14.45
C GLU A 6 15.18 -0.56 -15.05
N LYS A 7 16.33 0.04 -14.72
CA LYS A 7 17.65 -0.43 -15.18
C LYS A 7 18.04 -1.82 -14.65
N LEU A 8 17.66 -2.16 -13.41
CA LEU A 8 17.91 -3.48 -12.83
C LEU A 8 17.04 -4.54 -13.52
N LEU A 9 15.74 -4.27 -13.63
CA LEU A 9 14.77 -5.14 -14.27
C LEU A 9 15.02 -5.31 -15.77
N SER A 10 15.52 -4.28 -16.46
CA SER A 10 15.88 -4.36 -17.89
C SER A 10 17.06 -5.30 -18.16
N ARG A 11 17.72 -5.85 -17.13
CA ARG A 11 18.71 -6.92 -17.31
C ARG A 11 18.06 -8.27 -17.57
N ASN A 12 16.79 -8.46 -17.20
CA ASN A 12 16.04 -9.70 -17.43
C ASN A 12 15.60 -9.89 -18.88
N THR A 13 15.48 -8.80 -19.65
CA THR A 13 15.00 -8.83 -21.04
C THR A 13 16.07 -9.31 -22.03
N ARG A 14 17.31 -9.55 -21.58
CA ARG A 14 18.43 -10.02 -22.41
C ARG A 14 18.79 -11.48 -22.11
N GLY A 15 18.02 -12.40 -22.70
CA GLY A 15 18.39 -13.79 -23.05
C GLY A 15 18.94 -14.73 -21.96
N LEU A 16 18.32 -15.93 -21.83
CA LEU A 16 18.88 -17.21 -21.34
C LEU A 16 19.85 -17.20 -20.13
N ARG A 17 19.83 -16.19 -19.26
CA ARG A 17 20.61 -16.22 -18.02
C ARG A 17 19.82 -16.97 -16.94
N PRO A 18 20.46 -17.89 -16.19
CA PRO A 18 19.77 -18.71 -15.19
C PRO A 18 19.26 -17.90 -13.99
N ALA A 19 19.76 -16.68 -13.78
CA ALA A 19 19.35 -15.82 -12.67
C ALA A 19 18.57 -14.59 -13.20
N ARG A 20 17.29 -14.50 -12.82
CA ARG A 20 16.47 -13.30 -13.00
C ARG A 20 16.66 -12.38 -11.79
N VAL A 21 16.85 -11.08 -12.04
CA VAL A 21 16.89 -10.05 -11.01
C VAL A 21 15.45 -9.67 -10.68
N SER A 22 15.05 -9.83 -9.42
CA SER A 22 13.79 -9.26 -8.92
C SER A 22 14.07 -7.97 -8.15
N VAL A 23 13.12 -7.06 -8.19
CA VAL A 23 13.06 -5.89 -7.30
C VAL A 23 11.67 -5.81 -6.72
N ASP A 24 11.61 -5.38 -5.47
CA ASP A 24 10.37 -5.14 -4.75
C ASP A 24 10.59 -4.05 -3.71
N PHE A 25 9.50 -3.56 -3.10
CA PHE A 25 9.58 -2.64 -1.98
C PHE A 25 8.66 -3.07 -0.84
N GLY A 26 9.26 -3.19 0.35
CA GLY A 26 8.51 -3.32 1.59
C GLY A 26 8.41 -1.94 2.25
N PRO A 27 7.24 -1.28 2.22
CA PRO A 27 7.12 0.00 2.89
C PRO A 27 7.21 -0.18 4.40
N MET A 28 8.03 0.65 5.06
CA MET A 28 8.08 0.68 6.51
C MET A 28 6.80 1.33 7.04
N ILE A 29 5.85 0.52 7.50
CA ILE A 29 4.61 0.99 8.13
C ILE A 29 4.75 1.16 9.64
N LEU A 30 5.69 0.47 10.28
CA LEU A 30 5.97 0.59 11.71
C LEU A 30 7.37 1.13 11.94
N LEU A 31 7.48 2.08 12.87
CA LEU A 31 8.75 2.45 13.47
C LEU A 31 9.00 1.52 14.64
N ASP A 32 10.11 0.78 14.60
CA ASP A 32 10.38 -0.30 15.55
C ASP A 32 10.53 0.20 16.99
N PRO A 33 9.70 -0.27 17.94
CA PRO A 33 9.92 -0.03 19.36
C PRO A 33 11.29 -0.57 19.77
N GLY A 34 12.09 0.25 20.46
CA GLY A 34 13.45 -0.12 20.85
C GLY A 34 14.55 0.40 19.89
N SER A 35 14.19 0.93 18.73
CA SER A 35 15.15 1.58 17.83
C SER A 35 15.59 2.96 18.35
N PRO A 36 16.80 3.45 18.00
CA PRO A 36 17.21 4.83 18.30
C PRO A 36 16.25 5.88 17.73
N ALA A 37 15.66 5.59 16.57
CA ALA A 37 14.67 6.42 15.90
C ALA A 37 13.35 6.47 16.69
N PHE A 38 12.94 5.39 17.36
CA PHE A 38 11.77 5.43 18.24
C PHE A 38 12.04 6.27 19.50
N PHE A 39 13.19 6.06 20.16
CA PHE A 39 13.52 6.77 21.40
C PHE A 39 13.87 8.25 21.20
N ASN A 40 14.37 8.63 20.02
CA ASN A 40 14.76 10.00 19.70
C ASN A 40 14.11 10.45 18.37
N ALA A 41 12.79 10.23 18.23
CA ALA A 41 12.06 10.44 16.98
C ALA A 41 12.34 11.78 16.30
N GLU A 42 12.21 12.89 17.03
CA GLU A 42 12.43 14.23 16.48
C GLU A 42 13.86 14.41 15.96
N LYS A 43 14.86 13.92 16.69
CA LYS A 43 16.28 13.95 16.29
C LYS A 43 16.51 13.23 14.95
N TYR A 44 15.78 12.14 14.71
CA TYR A 44 15.88 11.34 13.49
C TYR A 44 14.83 11.72 12.43
N GLY A 45 14.08 12.80 12.64
CA GLY A 45 13.13 13.33 11.66
C GLY A 45 11.76 12.64 11.63
N TYR A 46 11.39 11.94 12.71
CA TYR A 46 10.10 11.26 12.87
C TYR A 46 9.21 11.94 13.91
N ARG A 47 7.89 11.81 13.73
CA ARG A 47 6.89 12.03 14.79
C ARG A 47 6.17 10.72 15.06
N LEU A 48 6.14 10.29 16.33
CA LEU A 48 5.45 9.06 16.72
C LEU A 48 3.94 9.25 16.69
N VAL A 49 3.25 8.35 16.01
CA VAL A 49 1.80 8.20 16.08
C VAL A 49 1.46 7.16 17.15
N PHE A 50 2.17 6.03 17.16
CA PHE A 50 2.07 5.04 18.24
C PHE A 50 3.23 5.22 19.20
N LYS A 51 2.92 5.40 20.49
CA LYS A 51 3.90 5.75 21.53
C LYS A 51 4.07 4.65 22.58
N ASN A 52 3.10 3.75 22.70
CA ASN A 52 3.09 2.68 23.69
C ASN A 52 2.38 1.42 23.13
N PHE A 53 2.50 0.30 23.84
CA PHE A 53 1.91 -0.98 23.45
C PHE A 53 0.42 -0.90 23.11
N LEU A 54 -0.37 -0.15 23.89
CA LEU A 54 -1.81 -0.02 23.68
C LEU A 54 -2.11 0.71 22.36
N ASP A 55 -1.30 1.70 21.97
CA ASP A 55 -1.43 2.37 20.68
C ASP A 55 -1.16 1.39 19.53
N TYR A 56 -0.10 0.57 19.62
CA TYR A 56 0.18 -0.47 18.61
C TYR A 56 -0.95 -1.49 18.55
N TYR A 57 -1.44 -1.97 19.70
CA TYR A 57 -2.55 -2.92 19.74
C TYR A 57 -3.81 -2.33 19.08
N ARG A 58 -4.20 -1.10 19.41
CA ARG A 58 -5.38 -0.46 18.80
C ARG A 58 -5.18 -0.17 17.31
N GLY A 59 -3.99 0.31 16.94
CA GLY A 59 -3.62 0.63 15.57
C GLY A 59 -3.62 -0.60 14.67
N LEU A 60 -2.95 -1.69 15.07
CA LEU A 60 -2.90 -2.94 14.29
C LEU A 60 -4.22 -3.69 14.27
N ASN A 61 -5.08 -3.53 15.29
CA ASN A 61 -6.45 -4.05 15.23
C ASN A 61 -7.39 -3.14 14.43
N SER A 62 -6.90 -2.00 13.92
CA SER A 62 -7.72 -1.16 13.06
C SER A 62 -8.05 -1.91 11.76
N PRO A 63 -9.26 -1.75 11.23
CA PRO A 63 -9.82 -2.67 10.27
C PRO A 63 -9.29 -2.46 8.83
N HIS A 64 -8.45 -1.45 8.63
CA HIS A 64 -7.78 -1.17 7.36
C HIS A 64 -6.33 -0.72 7.57
N TRP A 65 -5.42 -1.15 6.68
CA TRP A 65 -3.98 -0.93 6.83
C TRP A 65 -3.54 0.53 6.83
N LYS A 66 -4.36 1.42 6.23
CA LYS A 66 -4.20 2.87 6.30
C LYS A 66 -3.90 3.38 7.70
N TYR A 67 -4.50 2.75 8.72
CA TYR A 67 -4.36 3.15 10.12
C TYR A 67 -3.19 2.47 10.84
N TRP A 68 -2.47 1.55 10.21
CA TRP A 68 -1.36 0.83 10.82
C TRP A 68 -0.05 1.64 10.82
N ILE A 69 0.02 2.72 10.01
CA ILE A 69 1.23 3.55 9.90
C ILE A 69 1.53 4.21 11.24
N SER A 70 2.63 3.83 11.91
CA SER A 70 2.89 4.19 13.31
C SER A 70 3.66 5.51 13.50
N TYR A 71 3.98 6.21 12.41
CA TYR A 71 4.81 7.40 12.43
C TYR A 71 4.44 8.37 11.31
N GLU A 72 4.92 9.59 11.44
CA GLU A 72 5.08 10.57 10.37
C GLU A 72 6.55 10.97 10.28
N THR A 73 6.92 11.63 9.19
CA THR A 73 8.21 12.34 9.12
C THR A 73 7.99 13.83 9.36
N MET A 74 9.08 14.61 9.46
CA MET A 74 8.96 16.07 9.57
C MET A 74 8.24 16.72 8.38
N SER A 75 8.28 16.09 7.20
CA SER A 75 7.78 16.66 5.94
C SER A 75 6.64 15.88 5.30
N ILE A 76 6.35 14.67 5.76
CA ILE A 76 5.38 13.75 5.14
C ILE A 76 4.50 13.17 6.25
N ASP A 77 3.20 13.43 6.14
CA ASP A 77 2.17 12.89 7.04
C ASP A 77 1.79 11.44 6.69
N ARG A 78 1.00 10.79 7.56
CA ARG A 78 0.59 9.38 7.40
C ARG A 78 -0.17 9.13 6.09
N VAL A 79 -1.02 10.08 5.70
CA VAL A 79 -1.85 9.97 4.49
C VAL A 79 -0.96 9.98 3.26
N SER A 80 0.02 10.88 3.23
CA SER A 80 0.98 11.03 2.14
C SER A 80 1.92 9.82 2.06
N ILE A 81 2.32 9.24 3.20
CA ILE A 81 3.05 7.96 3.23
C ILE A 81 2.20 6.86 2.57
N GLY A 82 0.94 6.69 2.98
CA GLY A 82 0.06 5.66 2.42
C GLY A 82 -0.20 5.84 0.91
N LYS A 83 -0.40 7.07 0.44
CA LYS A 83 -0.50 7.38 -0.99
C LYS A 83 0.78 7.02 -1.74
N ALA A 84 1.94 7.40 -1.20
CA ALA A 84 3.22 7.07 -1.80
C ALA A 84 3.45 5.55 -1.90
N ILE A 85 2.92 4.75 -0.96
CA ILE A 85 2.94 3.28 -1.04
C ILE A 85 2.12 2.78 -2.23
N LEU A 86 0.87 3.24 -2.37
CA LEU A 86 -0.01 2.82 -3.46
C LEU A 86 0.53 3.27 -4.84
N ASP A 87 1.04 4.49 -4.94
CA ASP A 87 1.66 5.02 -6.16
C ASP A 87 2.94 4.24 -6.52
N SER A 88 3.67 3.79 -5.50
CA SER A 88 4.88 2.96 -5.68
C SER A 88 4.54 1.58 -6.24
N TRP A 89 3.46 0.96 -5.77
CA TRP A 89 2.96 -0.31 -6.30
C TRP A 89 2.56 -0.16 -7.76
N GLU A 90 1.71 0.80 -8.09
CA GLU A 90 1.28 1.08 -9.46
C GLU A 90 2.46 1.31 -10.42
N THR A 91 3.43 2.13 -9.98
CA THR A 91 4.61 2.45 -10.77
C THR A 91 5.46 1.22 -11.03
N LEU A 92 5.70 0.38 -10.01
CA LEU A 92 6.47 -0.85 -10.18
C LEU A 92 5.77 -1.84 -11.11
N SER A 93 4.45 -2.03 -10.97
CA SER A 93 3.65 -2.88 -11.87
C SER A 93 3.73 -2.39 -13.32
N THR A 94 3.62 -1.07 -13.53
CA THR A 94 3.78 -0.45 -14.85
C THR A 94 5.17 -0.66 -15.45
N ILE A 95 6.24 -0.53 -14.65
CA ILE A 95 7.61 -0.79 -15.11
C ILE A 95 7.78 -2.26 -15.52
N LYS A 96 7.29 -3.20 -14.69
CA LYS A 96 7.36 -4.63 -14.99
C LYS A 96 6.59 -4.97 -16.28
N TRP A 97 5.41 -4.40 -16.49
CA TRP A 97 4.63 -4.55 -17.72
C TRP A 97 5.37 -4.03 -18.96
N LYS A 98 5.88 -2.80 -18.92
CA LYS A 98 6.62 -2.18 -20.04
C LYS A 98 7.87 -2.97 -20.45
N LEU A 99 8.47 -3.71 -19.51
CA LEU A 99 9.63 -4.57 -19.74
C LEU A 99 9.26 -6.00 -20.15
N GLY A 100 7.97 -6.32 -20.31
CA GLY A 100 7.50 -7.66 -20.66
C GLY A 100 7.71 -8.70 -19.55
N LEU A 101 7.80 -8.25 -18.29
CA LEU A 101 7.97 -9.11 -17.11
C LEU A 101 6.65 -9.56 -16.50
N LEU A 102 5.54 -8.98 -16.96
CA LEU A 102 4.17 -9.40 -16.68
C LEU A 102 3.49 -9.74 -18.01
N THR A 103 2.65 -10.76 -18.00
CA THR A 103 1.64 -10.98 -19.04
C THR A 103 0.55 -9.91 -18.94
N GLU A 104 -0.23 -9.74 -20.00
CA GLU A 104 -1.36 -8.79 -20.02
C GLU A 104 -2.33 -9.08 -18.86
N ARG A 105 -2.70 -10.36 -18.69
CA ARG A 105 -3.55 -10.81 -17.59
C ARG A 105 -2.96 -10.49 -16.21
N GLU A 106 -1.67 -10.70 -16.00
CA GLU A 106 -1.02 -10.38 -14.71
C GLU A 106 -1.05 -8.87 -14.45
N TYR A 107 -0.76 -8.05 -15.47
CA TYR A 107 -0.80 -6.59 -15.35
C TYR A 107 -2.22 -6.06 -15.09
N GLU A 108 -3.23 -6.60 -15.77
CA GLU A 108 -4.64 -6.26 -15.54
C GLU A 108 -5.07 -6.59 -14.11
N LEU A 109 -4.73 -7.78 -13.61
CA LEU A 109 -5.03 -8.19 -12.24
C LEU A 109 -4.35 -7.27 -11.21
N GLU A 110 -3.08 -6.94 -11.41
CA GLU A 110 -2.36 -5.98 -10.55
C GLU A 110 -2.99 -4.59 -10.60
N SER A 111 -3.41 -4.13 -11.79
CA SER A 111 -4.05 -2.83 -11.96
C SER A 111 -5.40 -2.76 -11.23
N ILE A 112 -6.22 -3.81 -11.30
CA ILE A 112 -7.49 -3.92 -10.57
C ILE A 112 -7.24 -3.90 -9.06
N ARG A 113 -6.23 -4.64 -8.56
CA ARG A 113 -5.88 -4.66 -7.12
C ARG A 113 -5.48 -3.28 -6.62
N VAL A 114 -4.57 -2.62 -7.33
CA VAL A 114 -4.10 -1.27 -6.96
C VAL A 114 -5.26 -0.27 -6.99
N LEU A 115 -6.11 -0.34 -8.02
CA LEU A 115 -7.24 0.57 -8.16
C LEU A 115 -8.26 0.35 -7.03
N PHE A 116 -8.61 -0.90 -6.75
CA PHE A 116 -9.47 -1.26 -5.61
C PHE A 116 -8.91 -0.71 -4.28
N GLU A 117 -7.63 -0.93 -4.00
CA GLU A 117 -6.98 -0.43 -2.79
C GLU A 117 -7.00 1.10 -2.72
N LYS A 118 -6.78 1.82 -3.83
CA LYS A 118 -6.91 3.28 -3.89
C LYS A 118 -8.35 3.74 -3.61
N THR A 119 -9.36 3.09 -4.22
CA THR A 119 -10.77 3.41 -4.01
C THR A 119 -11.16 3.22 -2.54
N VAL A 120 -10.79 2.09 -1.94
CA VAL A 120 -11.03 1.81 -0.51
C VAL A 120 -10.30 2.82 0.37
N TYR A 121 -9.01 3.06 0.11
CA TYR A 121 -8.18 3.98 0.90
C TYR A 121 -8.76 5.40 0.97
N ASN A 122 -9.34 5.87 -0.14
CA ASN A 122 -9.98 7.19 -0.21
C ASN A 122 -11.34 7.25 0.49
N LYS A 123 -12.07 6.14 0.55
CA LYS A 123 -13.43 6.08 1.12
C LYS A 123 -13.48 5.70 2.59
N ILE A 124 -12.49 4.95 3.07
CA ILE A 124 -12.56 4.32 4.38
C ILE A 124 -12.76 5.34 5.52
N ASP A 125 -12.20 6.55 5.41
CA ASP A 125 -12.41 7.59 6.43
C ASP A 125 -13.89 7.99 6.52
N LYS A 126 -14.54 8.16 5.36
CA LYS A 126 -15.97 8.49 5.27
C LYS A 126 -16.83 7.35 5.82
N ILE A 127 -16.50 6.10 5.49
CA ILE A 127 -17.21 4.92 6.00
C ILE A 127 -17.16 4.86 7.52
N ILE A 128 -15.98 5.09 8.11
CA ILE A 128 -15.81 5.09 9.58
C ILE A 128 -16.62 6.21 10.24
N LEU A 129 -16.67 7.38 9.62
CA LEU A 129 -17.42 8.52 10.15
C LEU A 129 -18.94 8.31 10.07
N GLU A 130 -19.43 7.73 8.98
CA GLU A 130 -20.86 7.56 8.73
C GLU A 130 -21.45 6.34 9.45
N LYS A 131 -20.65 5.27 9.61
CA LYS A 131 -21.11 3.97 10.11
C LYS A 131 -20.10 3.33 11.10
N PRO A 132 -19.79 3.99 12.22
CA PRO A 132 -18.73 3.55 13.13
C PRO A 132 -18.98 2.16 13.73
N GLU A 133 -20.24 1.76 13.92
CA GLU A 133 -20.63 0.44 14.43
C GLU A 133 -20.53 -0.70 13.40
N GLU A 134 -20.51 -0.39 12.09
CA GLU A 134 -20.45 -1.40 11.01
C GLU A 134 -19.03 -1.59 10.44
N VAL A 135 -18.05 -0.78 10.85
CA VAL A 135 -16.72 -0.73 10.20
C VAL A 135 -16.05 -2.09 10.13
N ASP A 136 -16.06 -2.84 11.22
CA ASP A 136 -15.40 -4.16 11.28
C ASP A 136 -16.02 -5.13 10.27
N GLU A 137 -17.34 -5.08 10.09
CA GLU A 137 -18.03 -5.95 9.13
C GLU A 137 -17.78 -5.51 7.69
N ILE A 138 -17.85 -4.20 7.43
CA ILE A 138 -17.53 -3.64 6.11
C ILE A 138 -16.09 -3.98 5.71
N CYS A 139 -15.13 -3.88 6.64
CA CYS A 139 -13.75 -4.23 6.33
C CYS A 139 -13.53 -5.72 6.08
N LYS A 140 -14.25 -6.61 6.78
CA LYS A 140 -14.25 -8.05 6.42
C LYS A 140 -14.81 -8.27 5.02
N GLU A 141 -15.91 -7.60 4.67
CA GLU A 141 -16.49 -7.67 3.34
C GLU A 141 -15.49 -7.20 2.28
N LEU A 142 -14.82 -6.06 2.50
CA LEU A 142 -13.77 -5.55 1.61
C LEU A 142 -12.60 -6.53 1.46
N VAL A 143 -12.23 -7.24 2.53
CA VAL A 143 -11.22 -8.30 2.47
C VAL A 143 -11.70 -9.49 1.64
N GLU A 144 -12.98 -9.87 1.68
CA GLU A 144 -13.51 -10.92 0.80
C GLU A 144 -13.58 -10.44 -0.66
N ILE A 145 -13.99 -9.19 -0.90
CA ILE A 145 -14.02 -8.57 -2.23
C ILE A 145 -12.62 -8.54 -2.86
N SER A 146 -11.57 -8.21 -2.08
CA SER A 146 -10.20 -8.11 -2.60
C SER A 146 -9.58 -9.44 -3.07
N LYS A 147 -10.18 -10.58 -2.65
CA LYS A 147 -9.74 -11.92 -3.09
C LYS A 147 -10.22 -12.26 -4.50
N ASP A 148 -11.31 -11.64 -4.96
CA ASP A 148 -11.88 -11.88 -6.27
C ASP A 148 -11.73 -10.63 -7.17
N PRO A 149 -10.99 -10.73 -8.30
CA PRO A 149 -10.78 -9.61 -9.20
C PRO A 149 -12.05 -9.02 -9.80
N LEU A 150 -13.09 -9.83 -10.07
CA LEU A 150 -14.36 -9.34 -10.61
C LEU A 150 -15.14 -8.57 -9.55
N LEU A 151 -15.16 -9.05 -8.31
CA LEU A 151 -15.77 -8.31 -7.20
C LEU A 151 -15.02 -7.00 -6.93
N SER A 152 -13.68 -7.04 -6.94
CA SER A 152 -12.84 -5.85 -6.80
C SER A 152 -13.14 -4.81 -7.88
N TRP A 153 -13.23 -5.26 -9.13
CA TRP A 153 -13.58 -4.40 -10.26
C TRP A 153 -15.00 -3.83 -10.17
N HIS A 154 -15.98 -4.65 -9.79
CA HIS A 154 -17.36 -4.19 -9.58
C HIS A 154 -17.44 -3.16 -8.45
N TYR A 155 -16.71 -3.37 -7.36
CA TYR A 155 -16.60 -2.41 -6.27
C TYR A 155 -16.05 -1.08 -6.77
N VAL A 156 -14.95 -1.09 -7.52
CA VAL A 156 -14.39 0.12 -8.15
C VAL A 156 -15.44 0.83 -9.00
N LEU A 157 -16.09 0.13 -9.93
CA LEU A 157 -17.09 0.75 -10.83
C LEU A 157 -18.28 1.38 -10.11
N THR A 158 -18.68 0.82 -8.97
CA THR A 158 -19.81 1.33 -8.18
C THR A 158 -19.40 2.44 -7.21
N ASN A 159 -18.09 2.61 -6.98
CA ASN A 159 -17.57 3.49 -5.94
C ASN A 159 -16.67 4.61 -6.46
N ASP A 160 -16.04 4.48 -7.62
CA ASP A 160 -15.41 5.59 -8.35
C ASP A 160 -16.40 6.13 -9.37
N VAL A 161 -16.91 7.34 -9.12
CA VAL A 161 -17.85 8.04 -10.02
C VAL A 161 -17.09 8.88 -11.07
N GLU A 162 -15.76 8.74 -11.15
CA GLU A 162 -14.89 9.49 -12.07
C GLU A 162 -14.02 8.55 -12.93
N ILE A 163 -14.66 7.68 -13.71
CA ILE A 163 -14.01 6.98 -14.85
C ILE A 163 -14.37 7.71 -16.15
#